data_AF-A0A4Y9YNF3-F1
#
_entry.id   AF-A0A4Y9YNF3-F1
#
_cell.length_a   1.000
_cell.length_b   1.000
_cell.length_c   1.000
_cell.angle_alpha   90.00
_cell.angle_beta   90.00
_cell.angle_gamma   90.00
#
_symmetry.space_group_name_H-M   'P 1'
#
loop_
_entity.id
_entity.type
_entity.pdbx_description
1 polymer ?
#
loop_
_entity_poly.entity_id
_entity_poly.type
_entity_poly.pdbx_seq_one_letter_code
_entity_poly.pdbx_strand_id
1 'polypeptide(L)'
;MNLDISSHRVQLALAALGASVATAGLLTAYQQHSRHQKRRDLEQEIKRSLKNQGAASRVPKTPAAQDAVADITLAARQSEEYEYDDELIREQLARNYAFFGEEGMAQIRKGSVVVVGCGGVGSWAAIMLVRSGISKIRLVDFDQVTLSSLNRHATAVLADVGTPKVRSIERTIKQMARWVQVDARIDIWRKEQGGDLLEGADWVIDAIDNITTKVDLLKYCHDHGIKVFSSMGAGAKCDPTRIQIADISDTMYDPLARSVRRRLRLQGVSSGIPVVYSTEVPGDVKLLPLPDQEFQKGNVKELGVFDDFRVRILPVLGPLPSIFGLNAATWILCELAGRPITNPLSVKGRKKLNERLYRDLLHREQKITGQTIKCVRPPHRRDHANESHLT
;
A
#
# COMPACT_ATOMS: atom_id res chain seq x y z
N MET A 1 60.13 20.13 -0.35
CA MET A 1 60.49 20.00 1.07
C MET A 1 61.13 18.64 1.26
N ASN A 2 62.45 18.59 1.40
CA ASN A 2 63.15 17.34 1.72
C ASN A 2 62.87 17.04 3.20
N LEU A 3 62.08 16.01 3.46
CA LEU A 3 61.85 15.52 4.82
C LEU A 3 63.14 14.83 5.29
N ASP A 4 63.78 15.41 6.29
CA ASP A 4 64.98 14.85 6.90
C ASP A 4 64.57 13.69 7.84
N ILE A 5 64.83 12.46 7.38
CA ILE A 5 64.46 11.20 8.03
C ILE A 5 65.22 10.99 9.35
N SER A 6 66.24 11.82 9.62
CA SER A 6 67.04 11.78 10.86
C SER A 6 66.41 12.55 12.04
N SER A 7 65.33 13.31 11.82
CA SER A 7 64.68 14.08 12.89
C SER A 7 63.87 13.19 13.85
N HIS A 8 64.18 13.26 15.15
CA HIS A 8 63.52 12.48 16.21
C HIS A 8 61.98 12.63 16.23
N ARG A 9 61.45 13.78 15.81
CA ARG A 9 59.99 14.02 15.71
C ARG A 9 59.36 13.26 14.52
N VAL A 10 60.09 13.14 13.42
CA VAL A 10 59.65 12.41 12.22
C VAL A 10 59.70 10.90 12.47
N GLN A 11 60.70 10.42 13.22
CA GLN A 11 60.79 9.01 13.63
C GLN A 11 59.65 8.61 14.58
N LEU A 12 59.30 9.47 15.55
CA LEU A 12 58.15 9.23 16.43
C LEU A 12 56.82 9.21 15.67
N ALA A 13 56.63 10.12 14.71
CA ALA A 13 55.43 10.15 13.87
C ALA A 13 55.32 8.90 12.97
N LEU A 14 56.44 8.47 12.37
CA LEU A 14 56.50 7.23 11.58
C LEU A 14 56.24 5.98 12.43
N ALA A 15 56.78 5.93 13.66
CA ALA A 15 56.53 4.83 14.59
C ALA A 15 55.06 4.77 15.03
N ALA A 16 54.43 5.92 15.32
CA ALA A 16 53.02 6.00 15.68
C ALA A 16 52.09 5.60 14.52
N LEU A 17 52.40 6.02 13.29
CA LEU A 17 51.69 5.60 12.09
C LEU A 17 51.85 4.10 11.83
N GLY A 18 53.07 3.57 11.99
CA GLY A 18 53.34 2.13 11.87
C GLY A 18 52.56 1.29 12.87
N ALA A 19 52.52 1.70 14.15
CA ALA A 19 51.76 1.03 15.19
C ALA A 19 50.23 1.07 14.95
N SER A 20 49.73 2.19 14.43
CA SER A 20 48.30 2.36 14.12
C SER A 20 47.86 1.49 12.93
N VAL A 21 48.70 1.39 11.90
CA VAL A 21 48.44 0.52 10.75
C VAL A 21 48.53 -0.96 11.14
N ALA A 22 49.49 -1.33 11.99
CA ALA A 22 49.63 -2.71 12.47
C ALA A 22 48.43 -3.14 13.34
N THR A 23 47.94 -2.27 14.22
CA THR A 23 46.77 -2.56 15.07
C THR A 23 45.48 -2.64 14.26
N ALA A 24 45.27 -1.75 13.29
CA ALA A 24 44.14 -1.83 12.37
C ALA A 24 44.18 -3.11 11.51
N GLY A 25 45.38 -3.51 11.04
CA GLY A 25 45.60 -4.77 10.32
C GLY A 25 45.26 -6.01 11.16
N LEU A 26 45.67 -6.02 12.44
CA LEU A 26 45.37 -7.12 13.35
C LEU A 26 43.86 -7.22 13.68
N LEU A 27 43.19 -6.08 13.88
CA LEU A 27 41.74 -6.07 14.15
C LEU A 27 40.92 -6.53 12.94
N THR A 28 41.29 -6.08 11.73
CA THR A 28 40.61 -6.51 10.50
C THR A 28 40.86 -7.98 10.21
N ALA A 29 42.09 -8.48 10.39
CA ALA A 29 42.41 -9.89 10.28
C ALA A 29 41.64 -10.74 11.31
N TYR A 30 41.54 -10.28 12.56
CA TYR A 30 40.77 -10.96 13.61
C TYR A 30 39.27 -11.00 13.30
N GLN A 31 38.68 -9.88 12.87
CA GLN A 31 37.28 -9.83 12.47
C GLN A 31 36.99 -10.72 11.25
N GLN A 32 37.90 -10.75 10.27
CA GLN A 32 37.78 -11.61 9.10
C GLN A 32 37.92 -13.09 9.47
N HIS A 33 38.82 -13.43 10.38
CA HIS A 33 38.97 -14.79 10.90
C HIS A 33 37.73 -15.25 11.70
N SER A 34 37.19 -14.39 12.58
CA SER A 34 35.96 -14.68 13.34
C SER A 34 34.75 -14.89 12.42
N ARG A 35 34.61 -14.08 11.36
CA ARG A 35 33.58 -14.28 10.33
C ARG A 35 33.75 -15.58 9.57
N HIS A 36 34.98 -15.97 9.23
CA HIS A 36 35.26 -17.25 8.59
C HIS A 36 34.93 -18.45 9.49
N GLN A 37 35.23 -18.38 10.79
CA GLN A 37 34.86 -19.44 11.73
C GLN A 37 33.33 -19.58 11.85
N LYS A 38 32.61 -18.47 12.10
CA LYS A 38 31.13 -18.49 12.16
C LYS A 38 30.49 -19.03 10.89
N ARG A 39 31.05 -18.71 9.71
CA ARG A 39 30.56 -19.23 8.42
C ARG A 39 30.80 -20.73 8.28
N ARG A 40 31.95 -21.24 8.75
CA ARG A 40 32.25 -22.67 8.75
C ARG A 40 31.33 -23.44 9.71
N ASP A 41 31.03 -22.86 10.87
CA ASP A 41 30.10 -23.46 11.83
C ASP A 41 28.68 -23.53 11.26
N LEU A 42 28.21 -22.44 10.63
CA LEU A 42 26.92 -22.42 9.92
C LEU A 42 26.86 -23.45 8.78
N GLU A 43 27.94 -23.57 7.99
CA GLU A 43 28.02 -24.57 6.91
C GLU A 43 28.00 -26.01 7.46
N GLN A 44 28.63 -26.25 8.62
CA GLN A 44 28.58 -27.56 9.28
C GLN A 44 27.21 -27.86 9.86
N GLU A 45 26.50 -26.86 10.40
CA GLU A 45 25.15 -26.98 10.91
C GLU A 45 24.13 -27.22 9.79
N ILE A 46 24.28 -26.53 8.66
CA ILE A 46 23.51 -26.78 7.43
C ILE A 46 23.80 -28.18 6.90
N LYS A 47 25.06 -28.61 6.84
CA LYS A 47 25.42 -29.99 6.43
C LYS A 47 24.87 -31.04 7.40
N ARG A 48 24.86 -30.80 8.71
CA ARG A 48 24.23 -31.68 9.71
C ARG A 48 22.72 -31.74 9.52
N SER A 49 22.07 -30.61 9.28
CA SER A 49 20.63 -30.53 9.01
C SER A 49 20.25 -31.26 7.72
N LEU A 50 21.04 -31.09 6.65
CA LEU A 50 20.87 -31.81 5.39
C LEU A 50 21.16 -33.31 5.53
N LYS A 51 22.14 -33.71 6.37
CA LYS A 51 22.42 -35.12 6.64
C LYS A 51 21.33 -35.78 7.47
N ASN A 52 20.72 -35.05 8.40
CA ASN A 52 19.54 -35.48 9.15
C ASN A 52 18.30 -35.58 8.26
N GLN A 53 18.13 -34.69 7.27
CA GLN A 53 17.08 -34.81 6.24
C GLN A 53 17.37 -35.95 5.23
N GLY A 54 18.64 -36.19 4.89
CA GLY A 54 19.06 -37.25 3.97
C GLY A 54 18.95 -38.67 4.54
N ALA A 55 19.01 -38.83 5.87
CA ALA A 55 18.75 -40.11 6.53
C ALA A 55 17.26 -40.52 6.53
N ALA A 56 16.35 -39.55 6.33
CA ALA A 56 14.91 -39.79 6.19
C ALA A 56 14.48 -40.08 4.73
N SER A 57 15.41 -40.12 3.77
CA SER A 57 15.14 -40.41 2.37
C SER A 57 15.72 -41.78 1.97
N ARG A 58 15.04 -42.85 2.38
CA ARG A 58 15.07 -44.14 1.69
C ARG A 58 13.62 -44.54 1.43
N VAL A 59 13.17 -44.30 0.20
CA VAL A 59 11.89 -44.77 -0.34
C VAL A 59 11.91 -46.30 -0.38
N PRO A 60 11.05 -47.02 0.36
CA PRO A 60 10.75 -48.41 0.05
C PRO A 60 9.82 -48.44 -1.18
N LYS A 61 10.12 -49.33 -2.12
CA LYS A 61 9.27 -49.61 -3.28
C LYS A 61 7.87 -50.04 -2.82
N THR A 62 6.85 -49.43 -3.43
CA THR A 62 5.43 -49.74 -3.26
C THR A 62 5.12 -51.21 -3.55
N PRO A 63 4.12 -51.77 -2.86
CA PRO A 63 3.00 -52.32 -3.60
C PRO A 63 1.65 -51.78 -3.11
N ALA A 64 0.77 -51.58 -4.10
CA ALA A 64 -0.69 -51.59 -4.05
C ALA A 64 -1.45 -50.75 -3.00
N ALA A 65 -2.23 -49.81 -3.56
CA ALA A 65 -3.51 -49.25 -3.14
C ALA A 65 -4.10 -49.61 -1.76
N GLN A 66 -4.63 -48.55 -1.13
CA GLN A 66 -5.40 -48.47 0.13
C GLN A 66 -4.53 -48.04 1.32
N ASP A 67 -4.40 -46.72 1.51
CA ASP A 67 -4.20 -46.01 2.80
C ASP A 67 -3.63 -44.60 2.54
N ALA A 68 -4.41 -43.72 1.91
CA ALA A 68 -4.03 -42.32 1.64
C ALA A 68 -4.87 -41.33 2.47
N VAL A 69 -5.12 -41.66 3.74
CA VAL A 69 -5.87 -40.79 4.68
C VAL A 69 -5.00 -40.30 5.85
N ALA A 70 -3.73 -40.73 5.96
CA ALA A 70 -2.91 -40.41 7.13
C ALA A 70 -2.01 -39.16 7.00
N ASP A 71 -1.67 -38.69 5.79
CA ASP A 71 -0.63 -37.65 5.59
C ASP A 71 -1.13 -36.19 5.53
N ILE A 72 -2.44 -35.95 5.63
CA ILE A 72 -2.99 -34.59 5.83
C ILE A 72 -2.90 -34.15 7.31
N THR A 73 -2.55 -35.08 8.21
CA THR A 73 -2.64 -34.89 9.67
C THR A 73 -1.40 -34.23 10.30
N LEU A 74 -0.32 -33.98 9.54
CA LEU A 74 0.89 -33.30 10.06
C LEU A 74 0.85 -31.77 9.97
N ALA A 75 0.00 -31.20 9.10
CA ALA A 75 -0.32 -29.76 9.09
C ALA A 75 -1.42 -29.40 10.11
N ALA A 76 -2.08 -30.42 10.66
CA ALA A 76 -3.10 -30.33 11.71
C ALA A 76 -2.55 -30.71 13.08
N ARG A 77 -1.25 -30.46 13.34
CA ARG A 77 -0.76 -30.32 14.72
C ARG A 77 -1.41 -29.07 15.29
N GLN A 78 -2.56 -29.32 15.92
CA GLN A 78 -3.22 -28.58 16.97
C GLN A 78 -2.64 -27.18 17.20
N SER A 79 -3.50 -26.21 16.87
CA SER A 79 -3.54 -24.88 17.45
C SER A 79 -3.44 -24.93 18.98
N GLU A 80 -2.24 -25.11 19.50
CA GLU A 80 -1.87 -24.43 20.73
C GLU A 80 -1.95 -22.94 20.39
N GLU A 81 -2.75 -22.18 21.14
CA GLU A 81 -2.68 -20.71 21.16
C GLU A 81 -1.24 -20.35 21.54
N TYR A 82 -0.38 -20.25 20.53
CA TYR A 82 0.97 -19.74 20.70
C TYR A 82 0.79 -18.25 20.99
N GLU A 83 0.69 -17.92 22.27
CA GLU A 83 0.67 -16.55 22.75
C GLU A 83 1.95 -15.89 22.25
N TYR A 84 1.78 -14.97 21.31
CA TYR A 84 2.92 -14.36 20.64
C TYR A 84 3.54 -13.39 21.63
N ASP A 85 4.80 -13.62 21.98
CA ASP A 85 5.50 -12.81 22.97
C ASP A 85 5.45 -11.32 22.63
N ASP A 86 4.91 -10.52 23.54
CA ASP A 86 4.76 -9.08 23.38
C ASP A 86 6.11 -8.38 23.17
N GLU A 87 7.23 -8.94 23.68
CA GLU A 87 8.57 -8.43 23.42
C GLU A 87 8.95 -8.57 21.94
N LEU A 88 8.62 -9.70 21.30
CA LEU A 88 8.85 -9.91 19.88
C LEU A 88 7.98 -8.98 19.02
N ILE A 89 6.72 -8.76 19.42
CA ILE A 89 5.84 -7.82 18.71
C ILE A 89 6.39 -6.40 18.83
N ARG A 90 6.86 -6.03 20.02
CA ARG A 90 7.46 -4.73 20.29
C ARG A 90 8.71 -4.51 19.46
N GLU A 91 9.60 -5.51 19.35
CA GLU A 91 10.77 -5.46 18.49
C GLU A 91 10.39 -5.35 17.00
N GLN A 92 9.41 -6.14 16.53
CA GLN A 92 8.88 -6.06 15.17
C GLN A 92 8.37 -4.65 14.83
N LEU A 93 7.77 -3.96 15.81
CA LEU A 93 7.17 -2.63 15.67
C LEU A 93 8.07 -1.50 16.22
N ALA A 94 9.34 -1.75 16.51
CA ALA A 94 10.20 -0.82 17.25
C ALA A 94 10.27 0.58 16.63
N ARG A 95 10.25 0.68 15.29
CA ARG A 95 10.26 1.97 14.57
C ARG A 95 8.93 2.71 14.69
N ASN A 96 7.81 1.99 14.76
CA ASN A 96 6.50 2.59 14.99
C ASN A 96 6.40 3.11 16.43
N TYR A 97 6.92 2.37 17.42
CA TYR A 97 7.05 2.84 18.80
C TYR A 97 7.93 4.08 18.91
N ALA A 98 9.09 4.10 18.24
CA ALA A 98 9.95 5.29 18.20
C ALA A 98 9.26 6.51 17.58
N PHE A 99 8.35 6.31 16.62
CA PHE A 99 7.63 7.39 15.95
C PHE A 99 6.41 7.90 16.74
N PHE A 100 5.50 7.00 17.13
CA PHE A 100 4.23 7.35 17.79
C PHE A 100 4.32 7.43 19.32
N GLY A 101 5.37 6.86 19.92
CA GLY A 101 5.48 6.70 21.37
C GLY A 101 4.61 5.56 21.91
N GLU A 102 4.76 5.26 23.19
CA GLU A 102 4.01 4.19 23.87
C GLU A 102 2.50 4.40 23.80
N GLU A 103 2.03 5.61 24.11
CA GLU A 103 0.60 5.92 24.14
C GLU A 103 -0.05 5.79 22.76
N GLY A 104 0.59 6.36 21.72
CA GLY A 104 0.09 6.27 20.36
C GLY A 104 0.05 4.84 19.85
N MET A 105 1.09 4.04 20.14
CA MET A 105 1.10 2.62 19.79
C MET A 105 0.08 1.81 20.56
N ALA A 106 -0.18 2.12 21.84
CA ALA A 106 -1.22 1.45 22.62
C ALA A 106 -2.61 1.68 22.00
N GLN A 107 -2.90 2.87 21.47
CA GLN A 107 -4.14 3.14 20.74
C GLN A 107 -4.20 2.40 19.40
N ILE A 108 -3.11 2.44 18.61
CA ILE A 108 -3.02 1.69 17.35
C ILE A 108 -3.23 0.19 17.59
N ARG A 109 -2.57 -0.41 18.59
CA ARG A 109 -2.69 -1.84 18.91
C ARG A 109 -4.13 -2.22 19.29
N LYS A 110 -4.84 -1.35 20.02
CA LYS A 110 -6.25 -1.57 20.39
C LYS A 110 -7.22 -1.37 19.23
N GLY A 111 -6.83 -0.58 18.22
CA GLY A 111 -7.68 -0.20 17.10
C GLY A 111 -8.18 -1.38 16.27
N SER A 112 -9.45 -1.28 15.85
CA SER A 112 -10.10 -2.22 14.93
C SER A 112 -10.48 -1.53 13.63
N VAL A 113 -10.05 -2.10 12.50
CA VAL A 113 -10.29 -1.53 11.16
C VAL A 113 -11.02 -2.53 10.27
N VAL A 114 -12.09 -2.08 9.61
CA VAL A 114 -12.77 -2.85 8.56
C VAL A 114 -12.35 -2.31 7.20
N VAL A 115 -11.89 -3.20 6.31
CA VAL A 115 -11.56 -2.86 4.93
C VAL A 115 -12.61 -3.46 4.00
N VAL A 116 -13.38 -2.59 3.31
CA VAL A 116 -14.40 -2.99 2.34
C VAL A 116 -13.85 -2.81 0.92
N GLY A 117 -13.68 -3.92 0.23
CA GLY A 117 -12.97 -4.00 -1.06
C GLY A 117 -11.49 -4.30 -0.88
N CYS A 118 -11.08 -5.51 -1.25
CA CYS A 118 -9.74 -6.06 -1.11
C CYS A 118 -8.97 -6.05 -2.45
N GLY A 119 -9.24 -5.08 -3.32
CA GLY A 119 -8.52 -4.90 -4.59
C GLY A 119 -7.13 -4.27 -4.45
N GLY A 120 -6.68 -3.55 -5.48
CA GLY A 120 -5.36 -2.89 -5.48
C GLY A 120 -5.18 -1.75 -4.47
N VAL A 121 -6.27 -1.25 -3.86
CA VAL A 121 -6.20 -0.23 -2.80
C VAL A 121 -6.27 -0.91 -1.43
N GLY A 122 -7.37 -1.63 -1.17
CA GLY A 122 -7.62 -2.23 0.14
C GLY A 122 -6.60 -3.28 0.55
N SER A 123 -6.07 -4.08 -0.37
CA SER A 123 -5.02 -5.07 -0.03
C SER A 123 -3.74 -4.40 0.50
N TRP A 124 -3.32 -3.28 -0.07
CA TRP A 124 -2.16 -2.51 0.41
C TRP A 124 -2.45 -1.80 1.72
N ALA A 125 -3.66 -1.25 1.87
CA ALA A 125 -4.08 -0.62 3.12
C ALA A 125 -4.09 -1.63 4.28
N ALA A 126 -4.71 -2.79 4.09
CA ALA A 126 -4.79 -3.86 5.09
C ALA A 126 -3.40 -4.31 5.55
N ILE A 127 -2.50 -4.59 4.60
CA ILE A 127 -1.13 -5.03 4.93
C ILE A 127 -0.37 -3.94 5.68
N MET A 128 -0.47 -2.67 5.28
CA MET A 128 0.29 -1.62 5.93
C MET A 128 -0.26 -1.27 7.32
N LEU A 129 -1.57 -1.34 7.53
CA LEU A 129 -2.19 -1.20 8.84
C LEU A 129 -1.66 -2.24 9.82
N VAL A 130 -1.64 -3.51 9.42
CA VAL A 130 -1.14 -4.59 10.25
C VAL A 130 0.36 -4.44 10.51
N ARG A 131 1.16 -4.13 9.48
CA ARG A 131 2.60 -3.87 9.63
C ARG A 131 2.92 -2.72 10.56
N SER A 132 1.95 -1.84 10.81
CA SER A 132 2.10 -0.68 11.68
C SER A 132 1.50 -0.87 13.08
N GLY A 133 0.95 -2.05 13.37
CA GLY A 133 0.48 -2.41 14.72
C GLY A 133 -1.03 -2.59 14.88
N ILE A 134 -1.87 -2.44 13.84
CA ILE A 134 -3.29 -2.79 13.99
C ILE A 134 -3.42 -4.27 14.31
N SER A 135 -4.06 -4.59 15.45
CA SER A 135 -4.19 -5.97 15.93
C SER A 135 -5.53 -6.62 15.58
N LYS A 136 -6.54 -5.84 15.17
CA LYS A 136 -7.85 -6.33 14.74
C LYS A 136 -8.19 -5.79 13.37
N ILE A 137 -8.38 -6.67 12.40
CA ILE A 137 -8.74 -6.28 11.04
C ILE A 137 -9.82 -7.20 10.49
N ARG A 138 -10.87 -6.60 9.94
CA ARG A 138 -11.88 -7.32 9.16
C ARG A 138 -11.74 -6.98 7.69
N LEU A 139 -11.78 -8.00 6.85
CA LEU A 139 -11.65 -7.90 5.40
C LEU A 139 -12.98 -8.31 4.78
N VAL A 140 -13.59 -7.43 3.98
CA VAL A 140 -14.87 -7.68 3.31
C VAL A 140 -14.68 -7.55 1.81
N ASP A 141 -14.73 -8.66 1.09
CA ASP A 141 -14.73 -8.71 -0.37
C ASP A 141 -15.29 -10.05 -0.85
N PHE A 142 -16.16 -10.02 -1.87
CA PHE A 142 -16.76 -11.21 -2.47
C PHE A 142 -15.94 -11.72 -3.68
N ASP A 143 -15.04 -10.89 -4.21
CA ASP A 143 -14.29 -11.20 -5.42
C ASP A 143 -13.21 -12.27 -5.20
N GLN A 144 -12.90 -12.96 -6.30
CA GLN A 144 -11.75 -13.84 -6.42
C GLN A 144 -10.55 -13.13 -7.05
N VAL A 145 -9.35 -13.63 -6.78
CA VAL A 145 -8.13 -13.21 -7.44
C VAL A 145 -8.18 -13.64 -8.91
N THR A 146 -7.99 -12.68 -9.80
CA THR A 146 -7.85 -12.93 -11.25
C THR A 146 -6.39 -12.75 -11.68
N LEU A 147 -6.01 -13.27 -12.86
CA LEU A 147 -4.69 -12.99 -13.46
C LEU A 147 -4.42 -11.48 -13.57
N SER A 148 -5.45 -10.71 -13.96
CA SER A 148 -5.35 -9.25 -14.07
C SER A 148 -5.27 -8.54 -12.72
N SER A 149 -5.53 -9.22 -11.60
CA SER A 149 -5.36 -8.67 -10.25
C SER A 149 -3.87 -8.60 -9.84
N LEU A 150 -3.04 -9.48 -10.38
CA LEU A 150 -1.63 -9.64 -10.00
C LEU A 150 -0.76 -8.42 -10.30
N ASN A 151 -1.20 -7.52 -11.18
CA ASN A 151 -0.46 -6.28 -11.47
C ASN A 151 -0.52 -5.23 -10.35
N ARG A 152 -1.41 -5.40 -9.36
CA ARG A 152 -1.67 -4.37 -8.34
C ARG A 152 -2.07 -4.88 -6.95
N HIS A 153 -2.52 -6.11 -6.82
CA HIS A 153 -2.92 -6.68 -5.52
C HIS A 153 -1.70 -6.96 -4.64
N ALA A 154 -1.73 -6.57 -3.36
CA ALA A 154 -0.54 -6.57 -2.50
C ALA A 154 0.01 -7.97 -2.18
N THR A 155 -0.88 -8.97 -2.07
CA THR A 155 -0.54 -10.30 -1.53
C THR A 155 -0.75 -11.45 -2.50
N ALA A 156 -1.41 -11.18 -3.63
CA ALA A 156 -1.85 -12.25 -4.52
C ALA A 156 -0.68 -12.74 -5.37
N VAL A 157 -0.52 -14.06 -5.43
CA VAL A 157 0.47 -14.72 -6.30
C VAL A 157 -0.24 -15.53 -7.38
N LEU A 158 0.51 -16.06 -8.36
CA LEU A 158 -0.05 -16.89 -9.44
C LEU A 158 -0.89 -18.07 -8.92
N ALA A 159 -0.45 -18.69 -7.81
CA ALA A 159 -1.17 -19.80 -7.18
C ALA A 159 -2.51 -19.40 -6.53
N ASP A 160 -2.78 -18.10 -6.37
CA ASP A 160 -4.01 -17.61 -5.75
C ASP A 160 -5.13 -17.38 -6.76
N VAL A 161 -4.85 -17.46 -8.06
CA VAL A 161 -5.88 -17.22 -9.10
C VAL A 161 -7.05 -18.19 -8.89
N GLY A 162 -8.27 -17.64 -8.79
CA GLY A 162 -9.50 -18.37 -8.47
C GLY A 162 -9.81 -18.52 -6.98
N THR A 163 -8.92 -18.07 -6.08
CA THR A 163 -9.20 -18.03 -4.64
C THR A 163 -9.79 -16.69 -4.21
N PRO A 164 -10.60 -16.61 -3.14
CA PRO A 164 -11.14 -15.35 -2.65
C PRO A 164 -10.04 -14.36 -2.24
N LYS A 165 -10.14 -13.09 -2.64
CA LYS A 165 -9.12 -12.06 -2.35
C LYS A 165 -8.85 -11.90 -0.85
N VAL A 166 -9.89 -11.93 -0.03
CA VAL A 166 -9.76 -11.85 1.44
C VAL A 166 -8.88 -12.96 2.02
N ARG A 167 -8.90 -14.16 1.42
CA ARG A 167 -8.10 -15.31 1.87
C ARG A 167 -6.63 -15.16 1.50
N SER A 168 -6.32 -14.56 0.34
CA SER A 168 -4.93 -14.24 -0.02
C SER A 168 -4.32 -13.27 1.01
N ILE A 169 -5.06 -12.23 1.39
CA ILE A 169 -4.60 -11.26 2.40
C ILE A 169 -4.48 -11.90 3.78
N GLU A 170 -5.50 -12.64 4.22
CA GLU A 170 -5.50 -13.34 5.50
C GLU A 170 -4.29 -14.27 5.64
N ARG A 171 -4.01 -15.07 4.61
CA ARG A 171 -2.85 -15.98 4.60
C ARG A 171 -1.54 -15.21 4.78
N THR A 172 -1.36 -14.10 4.06
CA THR A 172 -0.15 -13.28 4.18
C THR A 172 -0.05 -12.61 5.55
N ILE A 173 -1.14 -12.11 6.12
CA ILE A 173 -1.14 -11.55 7.48
C ILE A 173 -0.74 -12.62 8.50
N LYS A 174 -1.33 -13.81 8.44
CA LYS A 174 -1.00 -14.92 9.35
C LYS A 174 0.45 -15.39 9.24
N GLN A 175 1.10 -15.20 8.09
CA GLN A 175 2.54 -15.48 7.93
C GLN A 175 3.43 -14.38 8.50
N MET A 176 2.95 -13.13 8.49
CA MET A 176 3.72 -11.94 8.84
C MET A 176 3.54 -11.48 10.29
N ALA A 177 2.36 -11.68 10.87
CA ALA A 177 1.93 -11.14 12.14
C ALA A 177 0.83 -12.05 12.72
N ARG A 178 1.22 -13.15 13.37
CA ARG A 178 0.28 -14.14 13.94
C ARG A 178 -0.53 -13.61 15.11
N TRP A 179 -0.07 -12.54 15.74
CA TRP A 179 -0.74 -11.82 16.83
C TRP A 179 -1.97 -11.02 16.40
N VAL A 180 -2.27 -10.98 15.09
CA VAL A 180 -3.39 -10.20 14.54
C VAL A 180 -4.63 -11.08 14.45
N GLN A 181 -5.74 -10.58 15.00
CA GLN A 181 -7.05 -11.14 14.76
C GLN A 181 -7.56 -10.68 13.38
N VAL A 182 -7.60 -11.61 12.44
CA VAL A 182 -8.12 -11.38 11.09
C VAL A 182 -9.50 -12.01 10.95
N ASP A 183 -10.50 -11.19 10.61
CA ASP A 183 -11.84 -11.64 10.26
C ASP A 183 -12.07 -11.49 8.75
N ALA A 184 -11.90 -12.58 7.99
CA ALA A 184 -12.05 -12.58 6.53
C ALA A 184 -13.47 -12.98 6.10
N ARG A 185 -14.25 -12.01 5.63
CA ARG A 185 -15.63 -12.16 5.16
C ARG A 185 -15.68 -12.16 3.63
N ILE A 186 -16.04 -13.30 3.07
CA ILE A 186 -16.32 -13.44 1.64
C ILE A 186 -17.77 -12.98 1.42
N ASP A 187 -17.96 -11.67 1.37
CA ASP A 187 -19.29 -11.06 1.25
C ASP A 187 -19.19 -9.68 0.58
N ILE A 188 -20.34 -9.17 0.15
CA ILE A 188 -20.51 -7.82 -0.37
C ILE A 188 -21.28 -6.99 0.66
N TRP A 189 -20.80 -5.77 0.89
CA TRP A 189 -21.51 -4.85 1.77
C TRP A 189 -22.85 -4.45 1.13
N ARG A 190 -23.95 -4.63 1.85
CA ARG A 190 -25.30 -4.21 1.48
C ARG A 190 -25.89 -3.37 2.59
N LYS A 191 -26.72 -2.38 2.25
CA LYS A 191 -27.26 -1.43 3.22
C LYS A 191 -28.09 -2.11 4.31
N GLU A 192 -28.87 -3.12 3.95
CA GLU A 192 -29.82 -3.82 4.84
C GLU A 192 -29.12 -4.64 5.92
N GLN A 193 -27.94 -5.17 5.60
CA GLN A 193 -27.12 -6.04 6.45
C GLN A 193 -25.80 -5.38 6.86
N GLY A 194 -25.66 -4.09 6.55
CA GLY A 194 -24.37 -3.39 6.58
C GLY A 194 -23.80 -3.22 7.99
N GLY A 195 -24.66 -3.23 9.01
CA GLY A 195 -24.27 -3.14 10.41
C GLY A 195 -23.36 -4.29 10.84
N ASP A 196 -23.75 -5.53 10.52
CA ASP A 196 -23.04 -6.74 10.95
C ASP A 196 -21.59 -6.77 10.41
N LEU A 197 -21.39 -6.30 9.18
CA LEU A 197 -20.08 -6.25 8.55
C LEU A 197 -19.18 -5.15 9.13
N LEU A 198 -19.78 -4.07 9.66
CA LEU A 198 -19.05 -2.91 10.20
C LEU A 198 -18.99 -2.90 11.74
N GLU A 199 -19.61 -3.88 12.40
CA GLU A 199 -19.71 -3.93 13.86
C GLU A 199 -18.33 -3.92 14.53
N GLY A 200 -18.19 -3.08 15.57
CA GLY A 200 -16.98 -2.99 16.39
C GLY A 200 -15.79 -2.30 15.69
N ALA A 201 -16.01 -1.68 14.53
CA ALA A 201 -14.97 -0.93 13.82
C ALA A 201 -14.74 0.45 14.43
N ASP A 202 -13.48 0.77 14.75
CA ASP A 202 -13.08 2.15 15.04
C ASP A 202 -12.97 2.97 13.76
N TRP A 203 -12.59 2.31 12.66
CA TRP A 203 -12.46 2.89 11.33
C TRP A 203 -12.90 1.92 10.23
N VAL A 204 -13.47 2.49 9.17
CA VAL A 204 -13.79 1.78 7.92
C VAL A 204 -12.95 2.37 6.79
N ILE A 205 -12.31 1.51 6.00
CA ILE A 205 -11.72 1.87 4.71
C ILE A 205 -12.66 1.44 3.60
N ASP A 206 -13.13 2.40 2.83
CA ASP A 206 -13.88 2.15 1.60
C ASP A 206 -12.93 2.14 0.40
N ALA A 207 -12.74 0.95 -0.17
CA ALA A 207 -11.99 0.69 -1.40
C ALA A 207 -12.87 0.03 -2.48
N ILE A 208 -14.19 0.25 -2.42
CA ILE A 208 -15.17 -0.25 -3.39
C ILE A 208 -15.01 0.47 -4.74
N ASP A 209 -15.27 -0.20 -5.84
CA ASP A 209 -15.26 0.36 -7.20
C ASP A 209 -16.66 0.72 -7.73
N ASN A 210 -17.70 -0.01 -7.32
CA ASN A 210 -19.09 0.29 -7.61
C ASN A 210 -19.55 1.59 -6.93
N ILE A 211 -20.10 2.53 -7.72
CA ILE A 211 -20.51 3.85 -7.23
C ILE A 211 -21.71 3.78 -6.28
N THR A 212 -22.68 2.91 -6.57
CA THR A 212 -23.92 2.79 -5.82
C THR A 212 -23.63 2.24 -4.43
N THR A 213 -22.97 1.07 -4.34
CA THR A 213 -22.57 0.47 -3.06
C THR A 213 -21.64 1.39 -2.26
N LYS A 214 -20.72 2.09 -2.93
CA LYS A 214 -19.84 3.08 -2.29
C LYS A 214 -20.64 4.20 -1.63
N VAL A 215 -21.58 4.82 -2.36
CA VAL A 215 -22.38 5.92 -1.82
C VAL A 215 -23.22 5.44 -0.63
N ASP A 216 -23.81 4.25 -0.72
CA ASP A 216 -24.62 3.69 0.36
C ASP A 216 -23.77 3.40 1.61
N LEU A 217 -22.56 2.85 1.46
CA LEU A 217 -21.61 2.64 2.56
C LEU A 217 -21.23 3.96 3.24
N LEU A 218 -20.85 4.96 2.44
CA LEU A 218 -20.44 6.26 2.95
C LEU A 218 -21.59 6.99 3.66
N LYS A 219 -22.80 6.90 3.12
CA LYS A 219 -24.01 7.43 3.76
C LYS A 219 -24.30 6.71 5.08
N TYR A 220 -24.25 5.38 5.08
CA TYR A 220 -24.48 4.58 6.27
C TYR A 220 -23.50 4.93 7.38
N CYS A 221 -22.20 4.98 7.08
CA CYS A 221 -21.18 5.36 8.06
C CYS A 221 -21.41 6.77 8.60
N HIS A 222 -21.72 7.74 7.73
CA HIS A 222 -22.03 9.11 8.13
C HIS A 222 -23.24 9.19 9.08
N ASP A 223 -24.33 8.48 8.76
CA ASP A 223 -25.56 8.51 9.56
C ASP A 223 -25.41 7.87 10.94
N HIS A 224 -24.56 6.85 11.05
CA HIS A 224 -24.34 6.10 12.30
C HIS A 224 -23.10 6.58 13.07
N GLY A 225 -22.44 7.65 12.62
CA GLY A 225 -21.24 8.17 13.27
C GLY A 225 -20.02 7.24 13.20
N ILE A 226 -19.99 6.30 12.25
CA ILE A 226 -18.87 5.39 12.02
C ILE A 226 -17.82 6.12 11.21
N LYS A 227 -16.58 6.19 11.73
CA LYS A 227 -15.48 6.86 11.03
C LYS A 227 -15.12 6.10 9.77
N VAL A 228 -15.09 6.79 8.63
CA VAL A 228 -14.81 6.19 7.32
C VAL A 228 -13.80 7.02 6.55
N PHE A 229 -12.87 6.33 5.88
CA PHE A 229 -11.94 6.91 4.91
C PHE A 229 -12.16 6.26 3.55
N SER A 230 -12.34 7.07 2.50
CA SER A 230 -12.71 6.55 1.18
C SER A 230 -11.65 6.77 0.12
N SER A 231 -11.44 5.76 -0.73
CA SER A 231 -10.64 5.86 -1.94
C SER A 231 -11.50 6.24 -3.15
N MET A 232 -11.07 7.30 -3.85
CA MET A 232 -11.63 7.71 -5.14
C MET A 232 -10.91 7.01 -6.30
N GLY A 233 -10.96 7.58 -7.51
CA GLY A 233 -10.51 6.92 -8.72
C GLY A 233 -8.98 6.85 -8.81
N ALA A 234 -8.40 5.64 -8.68
CA ALA A 234 -6.97 5.42 -8.88
C ALA A 234 -6.60 4.96 -10.31
N GLY A 235 -7.57 4.60 -11.15
CA GLY A 235 -7.34 4.14 -12.52
C GLY A 235 -7.12 5.28 -13.52
N ALA A 236 -6.52 4.95 -14.67
CA ALA A 236 -6.15 5.88 -15.75
C ALA A 236 -5.33 7.10 -15.29
N LYS A 237 -4.47 6.90 -14.30
CA LYS A 237 -3.60 7.91 -13.69
C LYS A 237 -2.18 7.37 -13.60
N CYS A 238 -1.19 8.26 -13.63
CA CYS A 238 0.21 7.88 -13.53
C CYS A 238 1.07 8.80 -12.64
N ASP A 239 0.59 9.97 -12.24
CA ASP A 239 1.37 10.95 -11.51
C ASP A 239 1.14 10.84 -9.98
N PRO A 240 2.06 10.23 -9.21
CA PRO A 240 1.90 10.07 -7.77
C PRO A 240 1.97 11.41 -7.02
N THR A 241 2.58 12.45 -7.61
CA THR A 241 2.74 13.76 -6.96
C THR A 241 1.43 14.54 -6.85
N ARG A 242 0.38 14.08 -7.54
CA ARG A 242 -0.94 14.70 -7.58
C ARG A 242 -1.96 14.06 -6.65
N ILE A 243 -1.56 13.03 -5.92
CA ILE A 243 -2.40 12.35 -4.93
C ILE A 243 -2.53 13.25 -3.70
N GLN A 244 -3.75 13.45 -3.25
CA GLN A 244 -4.07 14.29 -2.10
C GLN A 244 -5.15 13.64 -1.25
N ILE A 245 -5.12 13.93 0.04
CA ILE A 245 -6.22 13.67 0.96
C ILE A 245 -7.01 14.98 1.11
N ALA A 246 -8.33 14.92 1.08
CA ALA A 246 -9.19 16.07 1.36
C ALA A 246 -10.58 15.58 1.80
N ASP A 247 -11.43 16.50 2.26
CA ASP A 247 -12.85 16.19 2.38
C ASP A 247 -13.48 15.93 1.00
N ILE A 248 -14.48 15.04 0.94
CA ILE A 248 -15.22 14.73 -0.29
C ILE A 248 -15.75 15.97 -0.99
N SER A 249 -16.17 17.00 -0.25
CA SER A 249 -16.71 18.26 -0.76
C SER A 249 -15.70 19.09 -1.56
N ASP A 250 -14.41 18.98 -1.25
CA ASP A 250 -13.31 19.75 -1.84
C ASP A 250 -12.62 19.04 -3.01
N THR A 251 -12.99 17.80 -3.29
CA THR A 251 -12.42 17.00 -4.37
C THR A 251 -12.62 17.64 -5.76
N MET A 252 -11.60 17.52 -6.61
CA MET A 252 -11.56 18.12 -7.95
C MET A 252 -10.88 17.22 -8.97
N TYR A 253 -11.16 17.44 -10.26
CA TYR A 253 -10.66 16.70 -11.43
C TYR A 253 -10.99 15.19 -11.50
N ASP A 254 -11.26 14.53 -10.38
CA ASP A 254 -11.60 13.10 -10.31
C ASP A 254 -13.07 12.82 -10.69
N PRO A 255 -13.33 12.03 -11.75
CA PRO A 255 -14.69 11.68 -12.16
C PRO A 255 -15.48 10.82 -11.17
N LEU A 256 -14.79 9.91 -10.47
CA LEU A 256 -15.42 9.06 -9.44
C LEU A 256 -15.81 9.93 -8.25
N ALA A 257 -14.89 10.76 -7.77
CA ALA A 257 -15.18 11.68 -6.67
C ALA A 257 -16.33 12.65 -7.00
N ARG A 258 -16.37 13.17 -8.24
CA ARG A 258 -17.48 14.01 -8.71
C ARG A 258 -18.83 13.30 -8.63
N SER A 259 -18.88 12.04 -9.06
CA SER A 259 -20.11 11.24 -9.12
C SER A 259 -20.59 10.89 -7.71
N VAL A 260 -19.68 10.42 -6.85
CA VAL A 260 -19.94 10.09 -5.44
C VAL A 260 -20.41 11.32 -4.68
N ARG A 261 -19.67 12.44 -4.78
CA ARG A 261 -20.04 13.72 -4.14
C ARG A 261 -21.42 14.21 -4.56
N ARG A 262 -21.77 14.11 -5.85
CA ARG A 262 -23.10 14.51 -6.34
C ARG A 262 -24.20 13.64 -5.72
N ARG A 263 -24.03 12.32 -5.70
CA ARG A 263 -25.02 11.39 -5.14
C ARG A 263 -25.16 11.55 -3.62
N LEU A 264 -24.06 11.70 -2.89
CA LEU A 264 -24.07 11.97 -1.44
C LEU A 264 -24.81 13.27 -1.11
N ARG A 265 -24.58 14.35 -1.88
CA ARG A 265 -25.30 15.63 -1.69
C ARG A 265 -26.80 15.49 -1.90
N LEU A 266 -27.24 14.70 -2.88
CA LEU A 266 -28.66 14.41 -3.09
C LEU A 266 -29.28 13.64 -1.93
N GLN A 267 -28.47 12.85 -1.21
CA GLN A 267 -28.88 12.13 0.00
C GLN A 267 -28.66 12.93 1.29
N GLY A 268 -28.30 14.21 1.21
CA GLY A 268 -28.14 15.10 2.38
C GLY A 268 -26.74 15.11 3.01
N VAL A 269 -25.74 14.41 2.44
CA VAL A 269 -24.35 14.43 2.94
C VAL A 269 -23.51 15.38 2.07
N SER A 270 -23.13 16.52 2.64
CA SER A 270 -22.42 17.59 1.91
C SER A 270 -20.90 17.58 2.12
N SER A 271 -20.43 17.15 3.29
CA SER A 271 -19.04 17.11 3.76
C SER A 271 -18.89 16.16 4.96
N GLY A 272 -17.68 16.02 5.50
CA GLY A 272 -17.37 15.24 6.71
C GLY A 272 -16.77 13.86 6.43
N ILE A 273 -16.39 13.58 5.18
CA ILE A 273 -15.84 12.28 4.77
C ILE A 273 -14.46 12.52 4.17
N PRO A 274 -13.37 12.14 4.86
CA PRO A 274 -12.02 12.22 4.32
C PRO A 274 -11.83 11.20 3.20
N VAL A 275 -11.25 11.65 2.09
CA VAL A 275 -11.02 10.83 0.90
C VAL A 275 -9.64 11.05 0.33
N VAL A 276 -9.06 9.99 -0.24
CA VAL A 276 -7.89 10.09 -1.11
C VAL A 276 -8.32 10.16 -2.57
N TYR A 277 -7.81 11.14 -3.29
CA TYR A 277 -8.08 11.35 -4.71
C TYR A 277 -6.82 11.88 -5.40
N SER A 278 -6.88 12.04 -6.73
CA SER A 278 -5.80 12.69 -7.46
C SER A 278 -6.32 13.83 -8.31
N THR A 279 -5.54 14.91 -8.32
CA THR A 279 -5.74 16.13 -9.13
C THR A 279 -5.16 16.00 -10.54
N GLU A 280 -4.69 14.80 -10.92
CA GLU A 280 -4.35 14.49 -12.30
C GLU A 280 -5.61 14.58 -13.16
N VAL A 281 -5.54 15.41 -14.21
CA VAL A 281 -6.60 15.46 -15.21
C VAL A 281 -6.54 14.12 -15.95
N PRO A 282 -7.64 13.36 -16.03
CA PRO A 282 -7.65 12.10 -16.76
C PRO A 282 -7.11 12.33 -18.19
N GLY A 283 -5.99 11.68 -18.52
CA GLY A 283 -5.36 11.80 -19.84
C GLY A 283 -6.05 10.95 -20.92
N ASP A 284 -5.37 10.78 -22.05
CA ASP A 284 -5.86 10.03 -23.23
C ASP A 284 -5.95 8.51 -23.06
N VAL A 285 -5.86 8.01 -21.83
CA VAL A 285 -5.96 6.58 -21.53
C VAL A 285 -7.41 6.15 -21.75
N LYS A 286 -7.68 5.65 -22.95
CA LYS A 286 -9.01 5.15 -23.34
C LYS A 286 -9.32 3.84 -22.62
N LEU A 287 -10.61 3.62 -22.38
CA LEU A 287 -11.14 2.34 -21.92
C LEU A 287 -10.74 1.26 -22.92
N LEU A 288 -10.33 0.09 -22.44
CA LEU A 288 -9.99 -1.03 -23.32
C LEU A 288 -11.25 -1.49 -24.07
N PRO A 289 -11.13 -1.85 -25.36
CA PRO A 289 -12.22 -2.48 -26.09
C PRO A 289 -12.53 -3.84 -25.45
N LEU A 290 -13.82 -4.20 -25.45
CA LEU A 290 -14.25 -5.53 -25.01
C LEU A 290 -13.77 -6.58 -26.00
N PRO A 291 -13.44 -7.81 -25.56
CA PRO A 291 -13.23 -8.92 -26.48
C PRO A 291 -14.46 -9.14 -27.35
N ASP A 292 -14.27 -9.44 -28.65
CA ASP A 292 -15.36 -9.60 -29.63
C ASP A 292 -16.40 -10.67 -29.22
N GLN A 293 -15.99 -11.64 -28.40
CA GLN A 293 -16.84 -12.69 -27.85
C GLN A 293 -17.88 -12.18 -26.83
N GLU A 294 -17.61 -11.09 -26.11
CA GLU A 294 -18.57 -10.48 -25.18
C GLU A 294 -19.55 -9.57 -25.91
N PHE A 295 -19.14 -8.95 -27.03
CA PHE A 295 -20.05 -8.20 -27.90
C PHE A 295 -21.18 -9.08 -28.48
N GLN A 296 -20.94 -10.38 -28.67
CA GLN A 296 -21.93 -11.31 -29.20
C GLN A 296 -22.96 -11.77 -28.16
N LYS A 297 -22.72 -11.58 -26.86
CA LYS A 297 -23.57 -12.09 -25.78
C LYS A 297 -24.71 -11.14 -25.36
N GLY A 298 -24.84 -9.97 -25.97
CA GLY A 298 -25.98 -9.06 -25.74
C GLY A 298 -25.59 -7.61 -25.48
N ASN A 299 -26.56 -6.79 -25.07
CA ASN A 299 -26.34 -5.38 -24.80
C ASN A 299 -25.35 -5.20 -23.65
N VAL A 300 -24.40 -4.26 -23.77
CA VAL A 300 -23.28 -4.04 -22.84
C VAL A 300 -23.74 -3.78 -21.39
N LYS A 301 -25.02 -3.48 -21.14
CA LYS A 301 -25.59 -3.34 -19.78
C LYS A 301 -26.02 -4.67 -19.13
N GLU A 302 -26.28 -5.70 -19.92
CA GLU A 302 -26.86 -6.99 -19.49
C GLU A 302 -25.81 -8.08 -19.23
N LEU A 303 -24.53 -7.78 -19.49
CA LEU A 303 -23.41 -8.72 -19.30
C LEU A 303 -22.78 -8.65 -17.90
N GLY A 304 -23.15 -7.65 -17.10
CA GLY A 304 -22.82 -7.61 -15.68
C GLY A 304 -23.76 -8.53 -14.90
N VAL A 305 -23.21 -9.31 -13.95
CA VAL A 305 -24.03 -10.06 -12.97
C VAL A 305 -24.89 -9.10 -12.11
N PHE A 306 -24.57 -7.80 -12.13
CA PHE A 306 -25.33 -6.71 -11.51
C PHE A 306 -25.40 -5.50 -12.46
N ASP A 307 -26.52 -4.78 -12.44
CA ASP A 307 -26.89 -3.67 -13.37
C ASP A 307 -25.90 -2.48 -13.44
N ASP A 308 -24.91 -2.40 -12.56
CA ASP A 308 -24.00 -1.26 -12.41
C ASP A 308 -22.50 -1.62 -12.48
N PHE A 309 -22.15 -2.87 -12.85
CA PHE A 309 -20.73 -3.25 -12.98
C PHE A 309 -20.12 -2.64 -14.25
N ARG A 310 -18.92 -2.05 -14.15
CA ARG A 310 -18.24 -1.46 -15.31
C ARG A 310 -17.82 -2.55 -16.28
N VAL A 311 -18.59 -2.72 -17.36
CA VAL A 311 -18.29 -3.69 -18.42
C VAL A 311 -16.99 -3.34 -19.16
N ARG A 312 -16.54 -2.08 -19.13
CA ARG A 312 -15.23 -1.68 -19.68
C ARG A 312 -14.17 -1.51 -18.58
N ILE A 313 -13.05 -2.22 -18.74
CA ILE A 313 -11.91 -2.18 -17.83
C ILE A 313 -11.16 -0.86 -18.03
N LEU A 314 -11.08 -0.06 -16.97
CA LEU A 314 -10.21 1.11 -16.93
C LEU A 314 -8.77 0.63 -16.72
N PRO A 315 -7.79 1.01 -17.57
CA PRO A 315 -6.39 0.65 -17.33
C PRO A 315 -5.90 1.17 -15.98
N VAL A 316 -5.13 0.35 -15.27
CA VAL A 316 -4.60 0.68 -13.94
C VAL A 316 -3.09 0.46 -13.92
N LEU A 317 -2.35 1.50 -13.55
CA LEU A 317 -0.93 1.42 -13.23
C LEU A 317 -0.78 1.05 -11.75
N GLY A 318 -0.34 -0.18 -11.46
CA GLY A 318 -0.33 -0.79 -10.12
C GLY A 318 0.13 0.09 -8.95
N PRO A 319 1.23 0.87 -9.07
CA PRO A 319 1.69 1.79 -8.02
C PRO A 319 0.64 2.78 -7.51
N LEU A 320 -0.26 3.27 -8.37
CA LEU A 320 -1.21 4.32 -7.99
C LEU A 320 -2.24 3.84 -6.95
N PRO A 321 -3.02 2.76 -7.18
CA PRO A 321 -3.91 2.24 -6.15
C PRO A 321 -3.16 1.79 -4.90
N SER A 322 -1.92 1.30 -5.01
CA SER A 322 -1.09 1.00 -3.85
C SER A 322 -0.86 2.25 -3.00
N ILE A 323 -0.44 3.36 -3.62
CA ILE A 323 -0.24 4.63 -2.91
C ILE A 323 -1.54 5.15 -2.28
N PHE A 324 -2.70 4.96 -2.93
CA PHE A 324 -3.99 5.31 -2.34
C PHE A 324 -4.26 4.50 -1.07
N GLY A 325 -3.98 3.19 -1.10
CA GLY A 325 -4.11 2.32 0.08
C GLY A 325 -3.16 2.72 1.21
N LEU A 326 -1.92 3.08 0.88
CA LEU A 326 -0.94 3.57 1.85
C LEU A 326 -1.35 4.92 2.47
N ASN A 327 -1.97 5.82 1.69
CA ASN A 327 -2.51 7.07 2.22
C ASN A 327 -3.65 6.81 3.23
N ALA A 328 -4.57 5.89 2.91
CA ALA A 328 -5.67 5.52 3.81
C ALA A 328 -5.13 4.92 5.12
N ALA A 329 -4.16 4.00 5.04
CA ALA A 329 -3.53 3.42 6.22
C ALA A 329 -2.82 4.49 7.07
N THR A 330 -2.03 5.36 6.44
CA THR A 330 -1.32 6.44 7.12
C THR A 330 -2.27 7.38 7.85
N TRP A 331 -3.36 7.79 7.19
CA TRP A 331 -4.38 8.65 7.80
C TRP A 331 -4.95 8.03 9.07
N ILE A 332 -5.42 6.78 8.99
CA ILE A 332 -6.06 6.08 10.10
C ILE A 332 -5.08 5.86 11.26
N LEU A 333 -3.83 5.48 10.98
CA LEU A 333 -2.80 5.30 12.01
C LEU A 333 -2.52 6.61 12.76
N CYS A 334 -2.39 7.72 12.04
CA CYS A 334 -2.18 9.04 12.63
C CYS A 334 -3.38 9.48 13.49
N GLU A 335 -4.61 9.26 13.02
CA GLU A 335 -5.84 9.52 13.78
C GLU A 335 -5.91 8.68 15.06
N LEU A 336 -5.67 7.37 14.97
CA LEU A 336 -5.68 6.47 16.13
C LEU A 336 -4.60 6.83 17.15
N ALA A 337 -3.40 7.20 16.70
CA ALA A 337 -2.31 7.60 17.57
C ALA A 337 -2.49 8.99 18.22
N GLY A 338 -3.60 9.68 17.98
CA GLY A 338 -3.83 11.04 18.51
C GLY A 338 -2.96 12.11 17.85
N ARG A 339 -2.41 11.85 16.65
CA ARG A 339 -1.63 12.79 15.84
C ARG A 339 -2.32 13.03 14.49
N PRO A 340 -3.54 13.58 14.47
CA PRO A 340 -4.32 13.73 13.24
C PRO A 340 -3.59 14.61 12.22
N ILE A 341 -3.76 14.31 10.94
CA ILE A 341 -3.18 15.11 9.86
C ILE A 341 -4.02 16.39 9.72
N THR A 342 -3.59 17.46 10.39
CA THR A 342 -4.32 18.73 10.41
C THR A 342 -4.24 19.42 9.04
N ASN A 343 -5.40 19.78 8.48
CA ASN A 343 -5.54 20.60 7.28
C ASN A 343 -4.76 20.04 6.07
N PRO A 344 -5.15 18.88 5.52
CA PRO A 344 -4.57 18.43 4.27
C PRO A 344 -4.98 19.45 3.19
N LEU A 345 -4.07 20.37 2.87
CA LEU A 345 -4.33 21.48 1.98
C LEU A 345 -4.82 20.91 0.66
N SER A 346 -6.09 21.11 0.34
CA SER A 346 -6.57 20.86 -1.01
C SER A 346 -5.85 21.88 -1.91
N VAL A 347 -4.80 21.43 -2.59
CA VAL A 347 -4.07 22.28 -3.52
C VAL A 347 -4.97 22.39 -4.74
N LYS A 348 -5.88 23.37 -4.69
CA LYS A 348 -6.63 23.85 -5.84
C LYS A 348 -5.57 24.39 -6.79
N GLY A 349 -5.11 23.55 -7.72
CA GLY A 349 -4.17 23.89 -8.79
C GLY A 349 -4.79 24.96 -9.69
N ARG A 350 -4.92 26.18 -9.20
CA ARG A 350 -5.50 27.32 -9.90
C ARG A 350 -4.46 27.79 -10.89
N LYS A 351 -4.31 27.07 -12.00
CA LYS A 351 -3.31 27.37 -13.05
C LYS A 351 -3.32 28.86 -13.42
N LYS A 352 -4.51 29.45 -13.61
CA LYS A 352 -4.68 30.89 -13.89
C LYS A 352 -4.20 31.81 -12.74
N LEU A 353 -4.43 31.42 -11.48
CA LEU A 353 -3.93 32.17 -10.34
C LEU A 353 -2.40 32.07 -10.26
N ASN A 354 -1.84 30.88 -10.42
CA ASN A 354 -0.40 30.66 -10.39
C ASN A 354 0.30 31.37 -11.55
N GLU A 355 -0.29 31.33 -12.76
CA GLU A 355 0.17 32.10 -13.91
C GLU A 355 0.11 33.61 -13.64
N ARG A 356 -0.95 34.10 -12.99
CA ARG A 356 -1.06 35.52 -12.58
C ARG A 356 0.02 35.88 -11.57
N LEU A 357 0.15 35.12 -10.47
CA LEU A 357 1.15 35.34 -9.43
C LEU A 357 2.58 35.29 -10.00
N TYR A 358 2.86 34.36 -10.91
CA TYR A 358 4.15 34.27 -11.58
C TYR A 358 4.41 35.47 -12.49
N ARG A 359 3.40 35.95 -13.25
CA ARG A 359 3.52 37.19 -14.03
C ARG A 359 3.76 38.41 -13.14
N ASP A 360 3.05 38.50 -12.02
CA ASP A 360 3.20 39.62 -11.07
C ASP A 360 4.60 39.60 -10.42
N LEU A 361 5.13 38.42 -10.10
CA LEU A 361 6.49 38.22 -9.60
C LEU A 361 7.53 38.66 -10.65
N LEU A 362 7.43 38.18 -11.89
CA LEU A 362 8.32 38.55 -12.99
C LEU A 362 8.31 40.08 -13.24
N HIS A 363 7.13 40.70 -13.18
CA HIS A 363 7.02 42.15 -13.35
C HIS A 363 7.72 42.93 -12.22
N ARG A 364 7.64 42.44 -10.97
CA ARG A 364 8.37 43.02 -9.84
C ARG A 364 9.88 42.84 -9.99
N GLU A 365 10.34 41.65 -10.37
CA GLU A 365 11.77 41.38 -10.59
C GLU A 365 12.34 42.22 -11.73
N GLN A 366 11.61 42.39 -12.84
CA GLN A 366 12.00 43.26 -13.94
C GLN A 366 12.14 44.73 -13.51
N LYS A 367 11.25 45.22 -12.63
CA LYS A 367 11.37 46.58 -12.06
C LYS A 367 12.60 46.75 -11.18
N ILE A 368 12.96 45.72 -10.41
CA ILE A 368 14.12 45.76 -9.50
C ILE A 368 15.44 45.64 -10.25
N THR A 369 15.50 44.75 -11.24
CA THR A 369 16.74 44.42 -11.96
C THR A 369 16.99 45.31 -13.17
N GLY A 370 15.95 46.00 -13.68
CA GLY A 370 16.02 46.79 -14.91
C GLY A 370 16.17 45.95 -16.18
N GLN A 371 16.11 44.62 -16.09
CA GLN A 371 16.28 43.69 -17.20
C GLN A 371 14.97 42.99 -17.55
N THR A 372 14.70 42.83 -18.85
CA THR A 372 13.50 42.11 -19.31
C THR A 372 13.66 40.60 -19.10
N ILE A 373 13.00 40.08 -18.06
CA ILE A 373 12.98 38.64 -17.78
C ILE A 373 11.91 38.00 -18.68
N LYS A 374 12.33 37.21 -19.67
CA LYS A 374 11.40 36.48 -20.54
C LYS A 374 10.76 35.32 -19.77
N CYS A 375 9.43 35.25 -19.83
CA CYS A 375 8.66 34.15 -19.28
C CYS A 375 8.96 32.86 -20.07
N VAL A 376 9.81 31.99 -19.54
CA VAL A 376 9.98 30.63 -20.05
C VAL A 376 8.77 29.83 -19.56
N ARG A 377 7.80 29.59 -20.44
CA ARG A 377 6.78 28.57 -20.16
C ARG A 377 7.49 27.23 -20.09
N PRO A 378 7.24 26.38 -19.08
CA PRO A 378 7.70 24.99 -19.14
C PRO A 378 7.13 24.35 -20.42
N PRO A 379 7.90 23.50 -21.12
CA PRO A 379 7.42 22.83 -22.33
C PRO A 379 6.21 21.96 -21.95
N HIS A 380 5.01 22.40 -22.30
CA HIS A 380 3.84 21.55 -22.21
C HIS A 380 3.85 20.57 -23.39
N ARG A 381 3.49 19.30 -23.10
CA ARG A 381 3.19 18.28 -24.11
C ARG A 381 2.35 18.91 -25.21
N ARG A 382 2.80 18.74 -26.46
CA ARG A 382 2.10 19.18 -27.66
C ARG A 382 0.64 18.72 -27.58
N ASP A 383 -0.29 19.65 -27.73
CA ASP A 383 -1.66 19.36 -28.12
C ASP A 383 -1.60 18.74 -29.53
N HIS A 384 -1.51 17.42 -29.63
CA HIS A 384 -1.64 16.70 -30.90
C HIS A 384 -3.12 16.66 -31.29
N ALA A 385 -3.65 17.83 -31.67
CA ALA A 385 -4.96 17.98 -32.26
C ALA A 385 -4.96 19.22 -33.15
N ASN A 386 -4.23 19.16 -34.27
CA ASN A 386 -4.45 19.87 -35.54
C ASN A 386 -3.15 20.00 -36.34
N GLU A 387 -2.64 18.87 -36.84
CA GLU A 387 -1.77 18.88 -38.03
C GLU A 387 -2.24 17.76 -38.95
N SER A 388 -3.42 17.96 -39.53
CA SER A 388 -3.87 17.25 -40.72
C SER A 388 -4.55 18.28 -41.61
N HIS A 389 -3.74 19.11 -42.27
CA HIS A 389 -4.01 19.81 -43.52
C HIS A 389 -2.85 20.80 -43.73
N LEU A 390 -1.83 20.37 -44.47
CA LEU A 390 -0.94 21.15 -45.35
C LEU A 390 0.30 20.32 -45.68
N THR A 391 0.14 19.39 -46.62
CA THR A 391 0.93 19.21 -47.87
C THR A 391 0.49 17.93 -48.53
#